data_AF-A0A1I6JBT7-F1
#
_entry.id   AF-A0A1I6JBT7-F1
#
_cell.length_a   1.000
_cell.length_b   1.000
_cell.length_c   1.000
_cell.angle_alpha   90.00
_cell.angle_beta   90.00
_cell.angle_gamma   90.00
#
_symmetry.space_group_name_H-M   'P 1'
#
loop_
_entity.id
_entity.type
_entity.pdbx_description
1 polymer ?
#
loop_
_entity_poly.entity_id
_entity_poly.type
_entity_poly.pdbx_seq_one_letter_code
_entity_poly.pdbx_strand_id
1 'polypeptide(L)' 'MRNPARIDEILSALRAAWEESPDLRLGQLIVNAVRPTNPCPEVFYARDEDLVRRLMDYRAMVRAAKQNADSGRS' A
#
# COMPACT_ATOMS: atom_id res chain seq x y z
N MET A 1 -10.97 -1.74 -15.54
CA MET A 1 -10.85 -1.86 -14.06
C MET A 1 -10.16 -3.17 -13.73
N ARG A 2 -9.25 -3.23 -12.75
CA ARG A 2 -8.57 -4.47 -12.34
C ARG A 2 -9.54 -5.34 -11.52
N ASN A 3 -9.44 -6.68 -11.62
CA ASN A 3 -10.23 -7.62 -10.81
C ASN A 3 -9.91 -7.41 -9.32
N PRO A 4 -10.90 -7.08 -8.46
CA PRO A 4 -10.70 -6.90 -7.02
C PRO A 4 -10.17 -8.13 -6.27
N ALA A 5 -10.45 -9.36 -6.74
CA ALA A 5 -10.02 -10.59 -6.07
C ALA A 5 -8.49 -10.70 -5.90
N ARG A 6 -7.71 -9.98 -6.73
CA ARG A 6 -6.25 -9.91 -6.60
C ARG A 6 -5.79 -9.27 -5.28
N ILE A 7 -6.65 -8.50 -4.62
CA ILE A 7 -6.29 -7.80 -3.39
C ILE A 7 -6.06 -8.83 -2.28
N ASP A 8 -6.98 -9.79 -2.13
CA ASP A 8 -6.90 -10.81 -1.08
C ASP A 8 -5.69 -11.72 -1.27
N GLU A 9 -5.39 -12.10 -2.52
CA GLU A 9 -4.19 -12.86 -2.87
C GLU A 9 -2.91 -12.13 -2.44
N ILE A 10 -2.77 -10.84 -2.80
CA ILE A 10 -1.61 -10.03 -2.44
C ILE A 10 -1.50 -9.88 -0.91
N LEU A 11 -2.61 -9.63 -0.21
CA LEU A 11 -2.62 -9.49 1.24
C LEU A 11 -2.22 -10.79 1.96
N SER A 12 -2.63 -11.94 1.44
CA SER A 12 -2.26 -13.25 1.98
C SER A 12 -0.77 -13.53 1.82
N ALA A 13 -0.21 -13.30 0.62
CA ALA A 13 1.21 -13.47 0.37
C ALA A 13 2.07 -12.49 1.19
N LEU A 14 1.62 -11.24 1.29
CA LEU A 14 2.29 -10.21 2.09
C LEU A 14 2.36 -10.62 3.56
N ARG A 15 1.24 -11.07 4.13
CA ARG A 15 1.16 -11.53 5.53
C ARG A 15 2.15 -12.67 5.79
N ALA A 16 2.11 -13.71 4.97
CA ALA A 16 2.98 -14.88 5.15
C ALA A 16 4.47 -14.49 5.09
N ALA A 17 4.87 -13.67 4.11
CA ALA A 17 6.25 -13.21 3.99
C ALA A 17 6.70 -12.34 5.17
N TRP A 18 5.78 -11.55 5.75
CA TRP A 18 6.10 -10.68 6.88
C TRP A 18 6.20 -11.44 8.20
N GLU A 19 5.37 -12.47 8.39
CA GLU A 19 5.42 -13.36 9.57
C GLU A 19 6.77 -14.10 9.66
N GLU A 20 7.40 -14.42 8.52
CA GLU A 20 8.76 -15.00 8.44
C GLU A 20 9.89 -13.97 8.67
N SER A 21 9.58 -12.67 8.73
CA SER A 21 10.56 -11.58 8.88
C SER A 21 10.00 -10.41 9.70
N PRO A 22 9.64 -10.65 10.98
CA PRO A 22 8.89 -9.69 11.79
C PRO A 22 9.65 -8.40 12.12
N ASP A 23 10.99 -8.41 12.02
CA ASP A 23 11.83 -7.23 12.28
C ASP A 23 11.82 -6.21 11.14
N LEU A 24 11.35 -6.61 9.95
CA LEU A 24 11.23 -5.70 8.82
C LEU A 24 9.98 -4.83 8.98
N ARG A 25 10.10 -3.54 8.65
CA ARG A 25 8.92 -2.69 8.39
C ARG A 25 8.34 -2.99 7.01
N LEU A 26 7.08 -2.66 6.77
CA LEU A 26 6.39 -2.97 5.50
C LEU A 26 7.15 -2.44 4.29
N GLY A 27 7.65 -1.19 4.39
CA GLY A 27 8.39 -0.55 3.31
C GLY A 27 9.66 -1.32 2.93
N GLN A 28 10.37 -1.88 3.91
CA GLN A 28 11.55 -2.70 3.70
C GLN A 28 11.18 -4.03 3.06
N LEU A 29 10.14 -4.70 3.55
CA LEU A 29 9.64 -5.96 3.00
C LEU A 29 9.30 -5.81 1.51
N ILE A 30 8.54 -4.77 1.15
CA ILE A 30 8.15 -4.51 -0.24
C ILE A 30 9.37 -4.24 -1.13
N VAL A 31 10.30 -3.37 -0.71
CA VAL A 31 11.49 -3.06 -1.50
C VAL A 31 12.39 -4.30 -1.67
N ASN A 32 12.55 -5.10 -0.62
CA ASN A 32 13.32 -6.35 -0.66
C ASN A 32 12.68 -7.39 -1.61
N ALA A 33 11.35 -7.47 -1.64
CA ALA A 33 10.61 -8.37 -2.53
C ALA A 33 10.65 -7.91 -4.00
N VAL A 34 10.48 -6.60 -4.25
CA VAL A 34 10.47 -6.01 -5.59
C VAL A 34 11.86 -5.98 -6.23
N ARG A 35 12.92 -5.79 -5.42
CA ARG A 35 14.31 -5.62 -5.86
C ARG A 35 14.43 -4.59 -7.00
N PRO A 36 14.02 -3.33 -6.75
CA PRO A 36 14.03 -2.32 -7.79
C PRO A 36 15.45 -2.08 -8.30
N THR A 37 15.58 -1.80 -9.60
CA THR A 37 16.86 -1.49 -10.21
C THR A 37 17.46 -0.17 -9.71
N ASN A 38 16.61 0.77 -9.29
CA ASN A 38 17.00 2.03 -8.66
C ASN A 38 16.59 2.03 -7.18
N PRO A 39 17.40 2.62 -6.27
CA PRO A 39 17.02 2.76 -4.88
C PRO A 39 15.71 3.53 -4.69
N CYS A 40 14.91 3.14 -3.70
CA CYS A 40 13.66 3.82 -3.31
C CYS A 40 13.68 4.13 -1.80
N PRO A 41 14.55 5.03 -1.32
CA PRO A 41 14.75 5.29 0.11
C PRO A 41 13.47 5.78 0.81
N GLU A 42 12.62 6.54 0.11
CA GLU A 42 11.36 7.05 0.65
C GLU A 42 10.37 5.93 1.01
N VAL A 43 10.45 4.79 0.32
CA VAL A 43 9.67 3.59 0.63
C VAL A 43 10.41 2.72 1.64
N PHE A 44 11.70 2.47 1.42
CA PHE A 44 12.50 1.58 2.28
C PHE A 44 12.58 2.06 3.73
N TYR A 45 12.74 3.37 3.95
CA TYR A 45 12.86 3.95 5.30
C TYR A 45 11.52 4.39 5.89
N ALA A 46 10.40 4.14 5.23
CA ALA A 46 9.09 4.44 5.79
C ALA A 46 8.90 3.69 7.12
N ARG A 47 8.38 4.41 8.11
CA ARG A 47 7.92 3.82 9.38
C ARG A 47 6.49 3.31 9.21
N ASP A 48 6.13 2.24 9.91
CA ASP A 48 4.81 1.63 9.75
C ASP A 48 3.70 2.55 10.25
N GLU A 49 3.93 3.34 11.30
CA GLU A 49 2.95 4.30 11.83
C GLU A 49 2.67 5.42 10.81
N ASP A 50 3.72 5.90 10.14
CA ASP A 50 3.59 6.90 9.07
C ASP A 50 2.87 6.32 7.86
N LEU A 51 3.14 5.06 7.53
CA LEU A 51 2.51 4.37 6.41
C LEU A 51 1.01 4.16 6.66
N VAL A 52 0.62 3.73 7.87
CA VAL A 52 -0.80 3.60 8.27
C VAL A 52 -1.53 4.93 8.11
N ARG A 53 -0.96 6.03 8.63
CA ARG A 53 -1.54 7.36 8.50
C ARG A 53 -1.71 7.76 7.03
N ARG A 54 -0.65 7.61 6.22
CA ARG A 54 -0.68 7.95 4.78
C ARG A 54 -1.70 7.12 4.00
N LEU A 55 -1.90 5.84 4.35
CA LEU A 55 -2.91 4.98 3.74
C LEU A 55 -4.34 5.43 4.10
N MET A 56 -4.57 5.87 5.34
CA MET A 56 -5.85 6.44 5.76
C MET A 56 -6.16 7.74 5.00
N ASP A 57 -5.18 8.64 4.91
CA ASP A 57 -5.28 9.91 4.16
C ASP A 57 -5.58 9.64 2.68
N TYR A 58 -4.85 8.72 2.06
CA TYR A 58 -5.06 8.32 0.67
C TYR A 58 -6.46 7.75 0.44
N ARG A 59 -6.94 6.88 1.34
CA ARG A 59 -8.30 6.31 1.26
C ARG A 59 -9.36 7.40 1.35
N ALA A 60 -9.20 8.37 2.24
CA ALA A 60 -10.12 9.50 2.38
C ALA A 60 -10.15 10.35 1.09
N MET A 61 -8.97 10.70 0.56
CA MET A 61 -8.82 11.44 -0.69
C MET A 61 -9.51 10.74 -1.87
N VAL A 62 -9.29 9.43 -2.04
CA VAL A 62 -9.91 8.65 -3.14
C VAL A 62 -11.43 8.60 -3.01
N ARG A 63 -11.97 8.55 -1.79
CA ARG A 63 -13.44 8.57 -1.55
C ARG A 63 -14.04 9.92 -1.91
N ALA A 64 -13.41 11.02 -1.49
CA ALA A 64 -13.87 12.37 -1.81
C ALA A 64 -13.86 12.62 -3.33
N ALA A 65 -12.80 12.20 -4.02
CA ALA A 65 -12.71 12.33 -5.47
C ALA A 65 -13.84 11.60 -6.22
N LYS A 66 -14.24 10.41 -5.76
CA LYS A 66 -15.36 9.66 -6.34
C LYS A 66 -16.70 10.36 -6.13
N GLN A 67 -16.97 10.87 -4.93
CA GLN A 67 -18.21 11.58 -4.62
C GLN A 67 -18.37 12.86 -5.45
N ASN A 68 -17.28 13.60 -5.66
CA ASN A 68 -17.29 14.80 -6.51
C ASN A 68 -17.55 14.46 -7.98
N ALA A 69 -16.98 13.36 -8.48
CA ALA A 69 -17.20 12.91 -9.85
C ALA A 69 -18.65 12.45 -10.09
N ASP A 70 -19.29 11.84 -9.09
CA ASP A 70 -20.69 11.42 -9.17
C ASP A 70 -21.66 12.62 -9.05
N SER A 71 -21.32 13.61 -8.21
CA SER A 71 -22.13 14.83 -8.01
C SER A 71 -22.07 15.81 -9.20
N GLY A 72 -20.96 15.86 -9.94
CA GLY A 72 -20.81 16.71 -11.13
C GLY A 72 -21.46 16.15 -12.41
N ARG A 73 -22.11 14.99 -12.32
CA ARG A 73 -22.79 14.30 -13.43
C ARG A 73 -24.32 14.36 -13.31
N SER A 74 -24.83 15.05 -12.29
CA SER A 74 -26.25 15.26 -11.99
C SER A 74 -26.72 16.65 -12.40
#